data_AF-A0A7J2SHX9-F1
#
_entry.id   AF-A0A7J2SHX9-F1
#
_cell.length_a   1.000
_cell.length_b   1.000
_cell.length_c   1.000
_cell.angle_alpha   90.00
_cell.angle_beta   90.00
_cell.angle_gamma   90.00
#
_symmetry.space_group_name_H-M   'P 1'
#
loop_
_entity.id
_entity.type
_entity.pdbx_description
1 polymer ?
#
loop_
_entity_poly.entity_id
_entity_poly.type
_entity_poly.pdbx_seq_one_letter_code
_entity_poly.pdbx_strand_id
1 'polypeptide(L)'
;MKEIIVKTQKQFNNIKDQKETTIIKIKAKELIIIKKVPQNCVIEALGNSHVEAWDNSHVKALGNSHVKAWDNSHVEALGNSHVKALGNSHVEAWDNSHVEAWDNSHVEALDNSHVEALDNSHVEAYDWSYVVVFSEYATIKKFGDAIVRKQFNYPKNVKEWCKWYGIKINNGSVKLFKAVKEDYTDFYSRTIKYELGKIVKCPDWDKNYPYECGHGLHLSATPSTAILFVPFGEKYRLLECEVKLEDIKVYTDDKPDYPYKVRCKQVKVLRELT
;
A
#
# COMPACT_ATOMS: atom_id res chain seq x y z
N MET A 1 40.40 -12.04 -5.05
CA MET A 1 39.22 -11.29 -4.58
C MET A 1 39.69 -10.30 -3.55
N LYS A 2 39.48 -9.02 -3.80
CA LYS A 2 39.95 -7.92 -2.94
C LYS A 2 38.85 -7.53 -1.96
N GLU A 3 39.22 -7.06 -0.77
CA GLU A 3 38.27 -6.55 0.22
C GLU A 3 38.57 -5.12 0.62
N ILE A 4 37.53 -4.29 0.76
CA ILE A 4 37.62 -2.91 1.27
C ILE A 4 36.65 -2.77 2.44
N ILE A 5 37.15 -2.35 3.60
CA ILE A 5 36.30 -2.10 4.77
C ILE A 5 35.88 -0.63 4.79
N VAL A 6 34.58 -0.39 4.83
CA VAL A 6 33.96 0.93 4.94
C VAL A 6 33.34 1.09 6.32
N LYS A 7 33.73 2.15 7.02
CA LYS A 7 33.18 2.54 8.33
C LYS A 7 32.46 3.88 8.29
N THR A 8 32.64 4.66 7.22
CA THR A 8 32.04 5.99 7.04
C THR A 8 31.65 6.27 5.59
N GLN A 9 30.72 7.18 5.37
CA GLN A 9 30.29 7.62 4.04
C GLN A 9 31.44 8.20 3.24
N LYS A 10 32.34 8.96 3.89
CA LYS A 10 33.52 9.53 3.23
C LYS A 10 34.43 8.44 2.66
N GLN A 11 34.59 7.32 3.38
CA GLN A 11 35.36 6.19 2.87
C GLN A 11 34.68 5.56 1.66
N PHE A 12 33.36 5.35 1.71
CA PHE A 12 32.60 4.81 0.57
C PHE A 12 32.74 5.70 -0.68
N ASN A 13 32.53 7.01 -0.53
CA ASN A 13 32.60 7.98 -1.63
C ASN A 13 33.96 8.06 -2.31
N ASN A 14 35.04 7.65 -1.63
CA ASN A 14 36.40 7.67 -2.18
C ASN A 14 36.77 6.38 -2.92
N ILE A 15 35.90 5.36 -2.92
CA ILE A 15 36.14 4.11 -3.65
C ILE A 15 35.92 4.36 -5.14
N LYS A 16 36.94 4.05 -5.94
CA LYS A 16 36.89 4.10 -7.41
C LYS A 16 36.55 2.72 -7.99
N ASP A 17 36.30 2.67 -9.29
CA ASP A 17 36.14 1.41 -10.02
C ASP A 17 37.36 0.50 -9.80
N GLN A 18 37.09 -0.80 -9.66
CA GLN A 18 38.12 -1.81 -9.40
C GLN A 18 38.38 -2.62 -10.67
N LYS A 19 39.63 -3.09 -10.85
CA LYS A 19 40.02 -3.93 -12.00
C LYS A 19 39.64 -5.39 -11.84
N GLU A 20 39.46 -5.83 -10.60
CA GLU A 20 39.10 -7.19 -10.22
C GLU A 20 37.90 -7.16 -9.27
N THR A 21 37.20 -8.28 -9.14
CA THR A 21 36.08 -8.42 -8.21
C THR A 21 36.49 -8.07 -6.78
N THR A 22 35.84 -7.04 -6.25
CA THR A 22 36.11 -6.46 -4.93
C THR A 22 34.87 -6.47 -4.06
N ILE A 23 35.00 -6.95 -2.83
CA ILE A 23 33.93 -6.88 -1.83
C ILE A 23 34.11 -5.61 -1.01
N ILE A 24 33.09 -4.76 -0.97
CA ILE A 24 33.01 -3.59 -0.10
C ILE A 24 32.23 -3.99 1.15
N LYS A 25 32.95 -4.24 2.24
CA LYS A 25 32.40 -4.63 3.54
C LYS A 25 32.05 -3.39 4.37
N ILE A 26 30.77 -3.09 4.48
CA ILE A 26 30.25 -2.00 5.29
C ILE A 26 30.13 -2.48 6.75
N LYS A 27 30.98 -1.89 7.59
CA LYS A 27 31.01 -2.06 9.05
C LYS A 27 30.91 -0.68 9.71
N ALA A 28 29.85 0.05 9.35
CA ALA A 28 29.60 1.41 9.80
C ALA A 28 28.55 1.45 10.92
N LYS A 29 28.68 2.42 11.83
CA LYS A 29 27.61 2.76 12.80
C LYS A 29 26.64 3.79 12.24
N GLU A 30 27.09 4.57 11.25
CA GLU A 30 26.26 5.53 10.52
C GLU A 30 25.59 4.89 9.32
N LEU A 31 24.56 5.57 8.80
CA LEU A 31 23.94 5.23 7.54
C LEU A 31 24.93 5.45 6.39
N ILE A 32 25.11 4.43 5.54
CA ILE A 32 25.86 4.54 4.29
C ILE A 32 24.87 4.57 3.12
N ILE A 33 24.87 5.67 2.39
CA ILE A 33 24.06 5.88 1.18
C ILE A 33 24.88 5.46 -0.04
N ILE A 34 24.33 4.53 -0.81
CA ILE A 34 24.90 3.95 -2.02
C ILE A 34 24.01 4.35 -3.19
N LYS A 35 24.38 5.45 -3.84
CA LYS A 35 23.70 5.91 -5.07
C LYS A 35 24.22 5.21 -6.33
N LYS A 36 25.45 4.71 -6.26
CA LYS A 36 26.12 4.00 -7.35
C LYS A 36 27.18 3.09 -6.77
N VAL A 37 27.16 1.83 -7.17
CA VAL A 37 28.22 0.87 -6.84
C VAL A 37 29.36 1.06 -7.84
N PRO A 38 30.63 1.17 -7.40
CA PRO A 38 31.78 1.17 -8.31
C PRO A 38 31.85 -0.13 -9.11
N GLN A 39 32.38 -0.08 -10.33
CA GLN A 39 32.46 -1.27 -11.18
C GLN A 39 33.29 -2.38 -10.55
N ASN A 40 32.89 -3.62 -10.83
CA ASN A 40 33.47 -4.85 -10.27
C ASN A 40 33.45 -4.90 -8.73
N CYS A 41 32.48 -4.24 -8.12
CA CYS A 41 32.27 -4.28 -6.68
C CYS A 41 30.94 -4.93 -6.30
N VAL A 42 30.96 -5.67 -5.19
CA VAL A 42 29.76 -6.18 -4.50
C VAL A 42 29.74 -5.58 -3.11
N ILE A 43 28.55 -5.22 -2.63
CA ILE A 43 28.39 -4.62 -1.31
C ILE A 43 28.00 -5.70 -0.30
N GLU A 44 28.67 -5.73 0.86
CA GLU A 44 28.27 -6.51 2.03
C GLU A 44 27.99 -5.57 3.20
N ALA A 45 26.73 -5.51 3.66
CA ALA A 45 26.33 -4.85 4.89
C ALA A 45 26.44 -5.85 6.05
N LEU A 46 27.27 -5.56 7.05
CA LEU A 46 27.64 -6.52 8.09
C LEU A 46 27.26 -6.07 9.50
N GLY A 47 26.69 -6.99 10.28
CA GLY A 47 26.39 -6.75 11.69
C GLY A 47 25.31 -5.69 11.82
N ASN A 48 25.48 -4.68 12.68
CA ASN A 48 24.46 -3.64 12.91
C ASN A 48 24.58 -2.45 11.93
N SER A 49 25.11 -2.67 10.72
CA SER A 49 25.28 -1.60 9.73
C SER A 49 23.95 -1.17 9.14
N HIS A 50 23.85 0.12 8.80
CA HIS A 50 22.68 0.69 8.12
C HIS A 50 23.10 1.14 6.71
N VAL A 51 22.37 0.68 5.70
CA VAL A 51 22.65 0.98 4.28
C VAL A 51 21.38 1.45 3.59
N GLU A 52 21.50 2.47 2.76
CA GLU A 52 20.46 2.88 1.81
C GLU A 52 21.02 2.70 0.39
N ALA A 53 20.45 1.80 -0.38
CA ALA A 53 20.89 1.44 -1.72
C ALA A 53 19.85 1.87 -2.77
N TRP A 54 20.34 2.39 -3.89
CA TRP A 54 19.53 2.94 -4.98
C TRP A 54 19.88 2.29 -6.32
N ASP A 55 18.97 2.40 -7.28
CA ASP A 55 19.15 1.95 -8.66
C ASP A 55 19.60 0.47 -8.73
N ASN A 56 20.48 0.11 -9.66
CA ASN A 56 20.92 -1.27 -9.90
C ASN A 56 22.00 -1.74 -8.89
N SER A 57 21.87 -1.38 -7.62
CA SER A 57 22.81 -1.79 -6.57
C SER A 57 22.56 -3.23 -6.15
N HIS A 58 23.62 -4.03 -6.02
CA HIS A 58 23.57 -5.36 -5.41
C HIS A 58 24.18 -5.32 -4.01
N VAL A 59 23.37 -5.63 -3.00
CA VAL A 59 23.76 -5.64 -1.58
C VAL A 59 23.49 -7.00 -0.95
N LYS A 60 24.49 -7.56 -0.26
CA LYS A 60 24.31 -8.68 0.67
C LYS A 60 24.18 -8.13 2.08
N ALA A 61 23.02 -8.32 2.71
CA ALA A 61 22.71 -7.90 4.08
C ALA A 61 22.91 -9.09 5.03
N LEU A 62 23.86 -8.98 5.96
CA LEU A 62 24.32 -10.09 6.81
C LEU A 62 24.25 -9.73 8.31
N GLY A 63 23.74 -10.66 9.11
CA GLY A 63 23.65 -10.49 10.56
C GLY A 63 22.43 -9.66 10.94
N ASN A 64 22.58 -8.60 11.74
CA ASN A 64 21.47 -7.70 12.12
C ASN A 64 21.46 -6.41 11.29
N SER A 65 21.84 -6.48 10.01
CA SER A 65 22.05 -5.29 9.19
C SER A 65 20.70 -4.74 8.74
N HIS A 66 20.60 -3.42 8.66
CA HIS A 66 19.41 -2.75 8.14
C HIS A 66 19.70 -2.20 6.74
N VAL A 67 18.91 -2.61 5.74
CA VAL A 67 19.04 -2.14 4.36
C VAL A 67 17.73 -1.53 3.89
N LYS A 68 17.79 -0.32 3.32
CA LYS A 68 16.70 0.28 2.56
C LYS A 68 17.05 0.25 1.09
N ALA A 69 16.27 -0.45 0.30
CA ALA A 69 16.49 -0.67 -1.13
C ALA A 69 15.45 0.09 -1.96
N TRP A 70 15.91 0.79 -2.99
CA TRP A 70 15.08 1.61 -3.87
C TRP A 70 15.24 1.21 -5.33
N ASP A 71 14.22 1.54 -6.12
CA ASP A 71 14.18 1.38 -7.56
C ASP A 71 14.45 -0.06 -8.01
N ASN A 72 15.55 -0.35 -8.72
CA ASN A 72 15.84 -1.69 -9.24
C ASN A 72 16.96 -2.39 -8.44
N SER A 73 17.04 -2.11 -7.14
CA SER A 73 18.08 -2.68 -6.28
C SER A 73 17.84 -4.16 -6.06
N HIS A 74 18.91 -4.95 -5.98
CA HIS A 74 18.85 -6.36 -5.63
C HIS A 74 19.51 -6.59 -4.27
N VAL A 75 18.80 -7.24 -3.35
CA VAL A 75 19.28 -7.50 -1.99
C VAL A 75 19.20 -8.98 -1.65
N GLU A 76 20.31 -9.55 -1.23
CA GLU A 76 20.33 -10.86 -0.57
C GLU A 76 20.34 -10.63 0.95
N ALA A 77 19.30 -11.03 1.67
CA ALA A 77 19.12 -10.83 3.10
C ALA A 77 19.28 -12.16 3.86
N LEU A 78 20.30 -12.25 4.72
CA LEU A 78 20.61 -13.45 5.50
C LEU A 78 20.73 -13.14 7.00
N GLY A 79 20.57 -14.16 7.85
CA GLY A 79 20.63 -14.03 9.31
C GLY A 79 19.39 -13.33 9.88
N ASN A 80 19.57 -12.27 10.67
CA ASN A 80 18.49 -11.46 11.24
C ASN A 80 18.44 -10.07 10.56
N SER A 81 18.74 -10.02 9.27
CA SER A 81 18.81 -8.75 8.55
C SER A 81 17.41 -8.19 8.36
N HIS A 82 17.31 -6.87 8.37
CA HIS A 82 16.08 -6.15 8.15
C HIS A 82 16.16 -5.39 6.83
N VAL A 83 15.25 -5.66 5.90
CA VAL A 83 15.22 -5.02 4.59
C VAL A 83 13.89 -4.29 4.39
N LYS A 84 13.96 -3.03 3.97
CA LYS A 84 12.81 -2.30 3.43
C LYS A 84 13.00 -2.13 1.94
N ALA A 85 12.17 -2.79 1.14
CA ALA A 85 12.23 -2.79 -0.32
C ALA A 85 11.14 -1.89 -0.90
N LEU A 86 11.51 -0.97 -1.79
CA LEU A 86 10.62 -0.02 -2.46
C LEU A 86 10.84 -0.02 -3.98
N GLY A 87 9.93 0.58 -4.74
CA GLY A 87 10.01 0.62 -6.20
C GLY A 87 9.87 -0.77 -6.84
N ASN A 88 10.83 -1.17 -7.66
CA ASN A 88 10.91 -2.50 -8.30
C ASN A 88 12.04 -3.34 -7.70
N SER A 89 12.38 -3.11 -6.42
CA SER A 89 13.52 -3.80 -5.80
C SER A 89 13.25 -5.29 -5.72
N HIS A 90 14.29 -6.09 -5.90
CA HIS A 90 14.23 -7.54 -5.75
C HIS A 90 14.97 -7.95 -4.47
N VAL A 91 14.35 -8.80 -3.65
CA VAL A 91 14.94 -9.28 -2.39
C VAL A 91 14.86 -10.80 -2.32
N GLU A 92 16.00 -11.45 -2.08
CA GLU A 92 16.07 -12.84 -1.67
C GLU A 92 16.29 -12.90 -0.15
N ALA A 93 15.34 -13.44 0.60
CA ALA A 93 15.32 -13.43 2.05
C ALA A 93 15.46 -14.85 2.62
N TRP A 94 16.46 -15.06 3.45
CA TRP A 94 16.83 -16.35 4.03
C TRP A 94 16.92 -16.28 5.56
N ASP A 95 17.01 -17.45 6.21
CA ASP A 95 17.11 -17.59 7.67
C ASP A 95 16.01 -16.85 8.44
N ASN A 96 16.35 -15.93 9.36
CA ASN A 96 15.41 -15.15 10.16
C ASN A 96 15.34 -13.68 9.68
N SER A 97 15.62 -13.45 8.40
CA SER A 97 15.55 -12.11 7.82
C SER A 97 14.12 -11.60 7.84
N HIS A 98 13.97 -10.28 7.98
CA HIS A 98 12.69 -9.60 7.99
C HIS A 98 12.63 -8.59 6.85
N VAL A 99 11.61 -8.67 6.01
CA VAL A 99 11.45 -7.82 4.83
C VAL A 99 10.11 -7.07 4.86
N GLU A 100 10.15 -5.75 4.74
CA GLU A 100 8.99 -4.93 4.38
C GLU A 100 9.00 -4.68 2.85
N ALA A 101 8.03 -5.23 2.14
CA ALA A 101 7.90 -5.12 0.69
C ALA A 101 6.82 -4.10 0.30
N TRP A 102 7.21 -3.03 -0.38
CA TRP A 102 6.34 -1.92 -0.81
C TRP A 102 6.30 -1.80 -2.35
N ASP A 103 5.40 -0.96 -2.86
CA ASP A 103 5.25 -0.65 -4.29
C ASP A 103 5.13 -1.91 -5.18
N ASN A 104 6.06 -2.11 -6.12
CA ASN A 104 6.14 -3.25 -7.03
C ASN A 104 7.36 -4.14 -6.72
N SER A 105 7.85 -4.10 -5.47
CA SER A 105 8.99 -4.93 -5.08
C SER A 105 8.67 -6.41 -5.20
N HIS A 106 9.69 -7.20 -5.51
CA HIS A 106 9.62 -8.65 -5.61
C HIS A 106 10.44 -9.27 -4.49
N VAL A 107 9.86 -10.19 -3.74
CA VAL A 107 10.52 -10.87 -2.63
C VAL A 107 10.41 -12.38 -2.78
N GLU A 108 11.55 -13.05 -2.78
CA GLU A 108 11.65 -14.50 -2.58
C GLU A 108 11.98 -14.76 -1.12
N ALA A 109 11.09 -15.44 -0.39
CA ALA A 109 11.20 -15.66 1.05
C ALA A 109 11.37 -17.15 1.34
N LEU A 110 12.49 -17.52 1.97
CA LEU A 110 12.89 -18.90 2.25
C LEU A 110 13.17 -19.10 3.75
N ASP A 111 13.28 -20.36 4.17
CA ASP A 111 13.53 -20.77 5.55
C ASP A 111 12.60 -20.08 6.56
N ASN A 112 13.11 -19.47 7.64
CA ASN A 112 12.29 -18.83 8.68
C ASN A 112 12.07 -17.32 8.43
N SER A 113 12.20 -16.88 7.18
CA SER A 113 12.13 -15.44 6.86
C SER A 113 10.72 -14.91 7.08
N HIS A 114 10.64 -13.64 7.46
CA HIS A 114 9.39 -12.94 7.71
C HIS A 114 9.20 -11.83 6.69
N VAL A 115 8.04 -11.77 6.02
CA VAL A 115 7.74 -10.73 5.04
C VAL A 115 6.43 -10.02 5.36
N GLU A 116 6.47 -8.70 5.39
CA GLU A 116 5.28 -7.84 5.35
C GLU A 116 5.06 -7.37 3.91
N ALA A 117 3.96 -7.80 3.28
CA ALA A 117 3.62 -7.48 1.90
C ALA A 117 2.59 -6.34 1.83
N LEU A 118 2.99 -5.20 1.27
CA LEU A 118 2.18 -3.98 1.14
C LEU A 118 2.02 -3.58 -0.34
N ASP A 119 1.12 -2.61 -0.60
CA ASP A 119 0.81 -2.09 -1.94
C ASP A 119 0.65 -3.17 -3.02
N ASN A 120 1.37 -3.09 -4.14
CA ASN A 120 1.31 -4.04 -5.25
C ASN A 120 2.48 -5.05 -5.22
N SER A 121 3.08 -5.28 -4.04
CA SER A 121 4.27 -6.13 -3.92
C SER A 121 4.00 -7.57 -4.37
N HIS A 122 5.05 -8.22 -4.86
CA HIS A 122 5.03 -9.63 -5.23
C HIS A 122 5.88 -10.43 -4.27
N VAL A 123 5.32 -11.48 -3.68
CA VAL A 123 6.06 -12.35 -2.76
C VAL A 123 5.92 -13.81 -3.18
N GLU A 124 7.05 -14.47 -3.34
CA GLU A 124 7.15 -15.92 -3.48
C GLU A 124 7.63 -16.49 -2.14
N ALA A 125 6.74 -17.21 -1.44
CA ALA A 125 6.97 -17.72 -0.10
C ALA A 125 7.22 -19.22 -0.13
N TYR A 126 8.37 -19.66 0.35
CA TYR A 126 8.84 -21.05 0.34
C TYR A 126 8.96 -21.63 1.75
N ASP A 127 8.72 -22.93 1.89
CA ASP A 127 8.97 -23.75 3.08
C ASP A 127 8.50 -23.17 4.41
N TRP A 128 9.38 -22.71 5.31
CA TRP A 128 8.98 -22.27 6.66
C TRP A 128 8.74 -20.76 6.76
N SER A 129 8.72 -20.05 5.63
CA SER A 129 8.65 -18.60 5.61
C SER A 129 7.28 -18.14 6.08
N TYR A 130 7.23 -16.95 6.68
CA TYR A 130 6.01 -16.37 7.22
C TYR A 130 5.72 -15.02 6.57
N VAL A 131 4.60 -14.92 5.86
CA VAL A 131 4.20 -13.73 5.13
C VAL A 131 2.91 -13.15 5.72
N VAL A 132 2.95 -11.88 6.10
CA VAL A 132 1.78 -11.08 6.46
C VAL A 132 1.41 -10.15 5.31
N VAL A 133 0.17 -10.23 4.84
CA VAL A 133 -0.31 -9.46 3.70
C VAL A 133 -1.19 -8.32 4.20
N PHE A 134 -0.78 -7.08 3.96
CA PHE A 134 -1.50 -5.87 4.37
C PHE A 134 -2.26 -5.18 3.22
N SER A 135 -2.08 -5.63 1.98
CA SER A 135 -2.72 -5.05 0.79
C SER A 135 -3.42 -6.10 -0.06
N GLU A 136 -4.61 -5.77 -0.57
CA GLU A 136 -5.33 -6.65 -1.52
C GLU A 136 -4.66 -6.75 -2.88
N TYR A 137 -3.81 -5.78 -3.21
CA TYR A 137 -3.09 -5.73 -4.47
C TYR A 137 -1.77 -6.51 -4.43
N ALA A 138 -1.32 -6.92 -3.24
CA ALA A 138 -0.14 -7.75 -3.11
C ALA A 138 -0.41 -9.17 -3.66
N THR A 139 0.50 -9.66 -4.49
CA THR A 139 0.41 -11.00 -5.07
C THR A 139 1.34 -11.94 -4.32
N ILE A 140 0.77 -12.98 -3.70
CA ILE A 140 1.55 -13.97 -2.95
C ILE A 140 1.44 -15.34 -3.64
N LYS A 141 2.58 -15.91 -4.03
CA LYS A 141 2.69 -17.32 -4.41
C LYS A 141 3.23 -18.09 -3.22
N LYS A 142 2.50 -19.13 -2.81
CA LYS A 142 2.90 -19.99 -1.70
C LYS A 142 3.41 -21.32 -2.24
N PHE A 143 4.57 -21.74 -1.77
CA PHE A 143 5.20 -23.02 -2.03
C PHE A 143 5.45 -23.77 -0.71
N GLY A 144 5.39 -25.10 -0.75
CA GLY A 144 5.61 -25.94 0.45
C GLY A 144 4.76 -25.53 1.65
N ASP A 145 5.38 -25.51 2.82
CA ASP A 145 4.71 -25.27 4.11
C ASP A 145 4.55 -23.78 4.49
N ALA A 146 4.87 -22.84 3.58
CA ALA A 146 4.98 -21.42 3.93
C ALA A 146 3.69 -20.84 4.53
N ILE A 147 3.79 -20.06 5.60
CA ILE A 147 2.61 -19.55 6.28
C ILE A 147 2.28 -18.18 5.71
N VAL A 148 1.12 -18.06 5.05
CA VAL A 148 0.62 -16.78 4.55
C VAL A 148 -0.60 -16.37 5.38
N ARG A 149 -0.52 -15.23 6.06
CA ARG A 149 -1.62 -14.61 6.79
C ARG A 149 -2.02 -13.30 6.14
N LYS A 150 -3.29 -13.15 5.82
CA LYS A 150 -3.83 -11.88 5.36
C LYS A 150 -4.30 -11.07 6.56
N GLN A 151 -3.79 -9.85 6.70
CA GLN A 151 -4.15 -8.90 7.74
C GLN A 151 -4.71 -7.63 7.08
N PHE A 152 -5.89 -7.76 6.46
CA PHE A 152 -6.65 -6.60 5.99
C PHE A 152 -7.32 -5.94 7.19
N ASN A 153 -6.83 -4.77 7.60
CA ASN A 153 -7.49 -4.01 8.66
C ASN A 153 -8.56 -3.09 8.06
N TYR A 154 -9.65 -3.65 7.54
CA TYR A 154 -10.75 -2.82 7.06
C TYR A 154 -11.30 -1.92 8.18
N PRO A 155 -11.71 -0.68 7.86
CA PRO A 155 -12.27 0.21 8.84
C PRO A 155 -13.48 -0.40 9.55
N LYS A 156 -13.50 -0.39 10.89
CA LYS A 156 -14.59 -0.98 11.69
C LYS A 156 -15.73 -0.01 12.00
N ASN A 157 -15.55 1.26 11.69
CA ASN A 157 -16.54 2.30 11.92
C ASN A 157 -16.29 3.50 11.00
N VAL A 158 -17.26 4.42 10.96
CA VAL A 158 -17.22 5.60 10.08
C VAL A 158 -15.97 6.45 10.31
N LYS A 159 -15.50 6.61 11.56
CA LYS A 159 -14.32 7.43 11.87
C LYS A 159 -13.03 6.80 11.33
N GLU A 160 -12.87 5.50 11.55
CA GLU A 160 -11.75 4.74 10.96
C GLU A 160 -11.79 4.80 9.44
N TRP A 161 -12.99 4.73 8.84
CA TRP A 161 -13.16 4.77 7.39
C TRP A 161 -12.78 6.14 6.83
N CYS A 162 -13.18 7.21 7.49
CA CYS A 162 -12.74 8.55 7.14
C CYS A 162 -11.21 8.69 7.25
N LYS A 163 -10.60 8.18 8.33
CA LYS A 163 -9.14 8.19 8.49
C LYS A 163 -8.44 7.41 7.37
N TRP A 164 -8.96 6.23 7.05
CA TRP A 164 -8.44 5.34 6.01
C TRP A 164 -8.39 6.04 4.65
N TYR A 165 -9.45 6.76 4.28
CA TYR A 165 -9.53 7.49 3.02
C TYR A 165 -9.05 8.94 3.09
N GLY A 166 -8.44 9.38 4.20
CA GLY A 166 -7.97 10.75 4.38
C GLY A 166 -9.07 11.82 4.38
N ILE A 167 -10.32 11.44 4.67
CA ILE A 167 -11.49 12.32 4.67
C ILE A 167 -11.52 13.13 5.97
N LYS A 168 -11.54 14.45 5.84
CA LYS A 168 -11.64 15.37 6.97
C LYS A 168 -13.07 15.42 7.52
N ILE A 169 -13.21 15.16 8.81
CA ILE A 169 -14.46 15.32 9.56
C ILE A 169 -14.53 16.77 10.05
N ASN A 170 -15.57 17.50 9.66
CA ASN A 170 -15.81 18.89 10.08
C ASN A 170 -17.15 18.97 10.80
N ASN A 171 -17.18 19.38 12.07
CA ASN A 171 -18.41 19.54 12.85
C ASN A 171 -19.38 18.34 12.78
N GLY A 172 -18.84 17.11 12.73
CA GLY A 172 -19.66 15.88 12.66
C GLY A 172 -20.20 15.55 11.27
N SER A 173 -19.78 16.25 10.21
CA SER A 173 -20.06 15.93 8.81
C SER A 173 -18.78 15.67 8.01
N VAL A 174 -18.96 15.03 6.85
CA VAL A 174 -17.91 14.74 5.86
C VAL A 174 -18.38 15.09 4.47
N LYS A 175 -17.43 15.31 3.56
CA LYS A 175 -17.69 15.47 2.13
C LYS A 175 -17.46 14.15 1.41
N LEU A 176 -18.46 13.71 0.64
CA LEU A 176 -18.44 12.48 -0.16
C LEU A 176 -18.94 12.77 -1.58
N PHE A 177 -18.73 11.83 -2.48
CA PHE A 177 -18.94 12.07 -3.91
C PHE A 177 -19.98 11.14 -4.52
N LYS A 178 -20.77 11.68 -5.46
CA LYS A 178 -21.79 10.94 -6.20
C LYS A 178 -21.73 11.27 -7.67
N ALA A 179 -21.56 10.27 -8.52
CA ALA A 179 -21.84 10.40 -9.95
C ALA A 179 -23.34 10.17 -10.20
N VAL A 180 -23.94 11.06 -11.00
CA VAL A 180 -25.35 11.02 -11.43
C VAL A 180 -25.45 11.30 -12.92
N LYS A 181 -26.63 11.08 -13.51
CA LYS A 181 -26.92 11.42 -14.90
C LYS A 181 -26.96 12.93 -15.11
N GLU A 182 -26.98 13.36 -16.37
CA GLU A 182 -27.05 14.79 -16.75
C GLU A 182 -28.30 15.51 -16.20
N ASP A 183 -29.37 14.78 -15.88
CA ASP A 183 -30.61 15.28 -15.27
C ASP A 183 -30.64 15.20 -13.73
N TYR A 184 -29.49 14.92 -13.10
CA TYR A 184 -29.30 14.70 -11.66
C TYR A 184 -29.95 13.43 -11.09
N THR A 185 -30.49 12.53 -11.91
CA THR A 185 -31.00 11.24 -11.41
C THR A 185 -29.89 10.22 -11.21
N ASP A 186 -30.07 9.27 -10.29
CA ASP A 186 -29.14 8.16 -10.13
C ASP A 186 -29.23 7.15 -11.29
N PHE A 187 -28.13 6.44 -11.56
CA PHE A 187 -28.03 5.53 -12.70
C PHE A 187 -28.91 4.27 -12.59
N TYR A 188 -29.14 3.76 -11.38
CA TYR A 188 -29.64 2.40 -11.17
C TYR A 188 -31.13 2.36 -10.81
N SER A 189 -31.57 3.17 -9.84
CA SER A 189 -33.00 3.28 -9.51
C SER A 189 -33.74 4.18 -10.48
N ARG A 190 -33.07 5.22 -11.00
CA ARG A 190 -33.65 6.29 -11.85
C ARG A 190 -34.80 7.05 -11.18
N THR A 191 -34.98 6.90 -9.87
CA THR A 191 -36.07 7.53 -9.10
C THR A 191 -35.56 8.60 -8.15
N ILE A 192 -34.28 8.57 -7.79
CA ILE A 192 -33.70 9.47 -6.81
C ILE A 192 -32.96 10.59 -7.55
N LYS A 193 -33.37 11.84 -7.29
CA LYS A 193 -32.78 13.03 -7.90
C LYS A 193 -31.92 13.80 -6.91
N TYR A 194 -30.69 14.13 -7.30
CA TYR A 194 -29.69 14.81 -6.48
C TYR A 194 -29.55 16.29 -6.88
N GLU A 195 -30.60 17.07 -6.67
CA GLU A 195 -30.61 18.48 -7.04
C GLU A 195 -29.68 19.32 -6.15
N LEU A 196 -28.96 20.26 -6.77
CA LEU A 196 -28.02 21.14 -6.09
C LEU A 196 -28.70 21.92 -4.94
N GLY A 197 -28.03 21.97 -3.79
CA GLY A 197 -28.50 22.66 -2.59
C GLY A 197 -29.60 21.93 -1.81
N LYS A 198 -30.13 20.81 -2.33
CA LYS A 198 -31.21 20.05 -1.67
C LYS A 198 -30.67 18.97 -0.75
N ILE A 199 -31.50 18.61 0.23
CA ILE A 199 -31.33 17.40 1.04
C ILE A 199 -32.07 16.26 0.36
N VAL A 200 -31.33 15.23 -0.03
CA VAL A 200 -31.86 13.99 -0.60
C VAL A 200 -31.97 12.98 0.53
N LYS A 201 -33.12 12.30 0.65
CA LYS A 201 -33.35 11.25 1.64
C LYS A 201 -33.54 9.91 0.93
N CYS A 202 -32.95 8.86 1.49
CA CYS A 202 -33.21 7.49 1.03
C CYS A 202 -34.63 7.09 1.45
N PRO A 203 -35.50 6.68 0.51
CA PRO A 203 -36.88 6.32 0.81
C PRO A 203 -37.01 5.02 1.60
N ASP A 204 -36.06 4.09 1.40
CA ASP A 204 -36.05 2.72 1.89
C ASP A 204 -34.87 2.45 2.84
N TRP A 205 -34.40 3.49 3.54
CA TRP A 205 -33.22 3.40 4.41
C TRP A 205 -33.37 2.32 5.47
N ASP A 206 -32.41 1.38 5.47
CA ASP A 206 -32.26 0.39 6.52
C ASP A 206 -30.81 0.30 6.98
N LYS A 207 -30.56 0.73 8.22
CA LYS A 207 -29.23 0.72 8.84
C LYS A 207 -28.69 -0.70 9.07
N ASN A 208 -29.59 -1.67 9.22
CA ASN A 208 -29.25 -3.06 9.52
C ASN A 208 -29.23 -3.96 8.27
N TYR A 209 -29.52 -3.39 7.10
CA TYR A 209 -29.48 -4.12 5.84
C TYR A 209 -28.08 -4.71 5.59
N PRO A 210 -27.96 -6.03 5.37
CA PRO A 210 -26.68 -6.73 5.44
C PRO A 210 -25.80 -6.54 4.19
N TYR A 211 -26.32 -6.01 3.08
CA TYR A 211 -25.57 -5.91 1.82
C TYR A 211 -25.18 -4.48 1.47
N GLU A 212 -24.02 -4.31 0.84
CA GLU A 212 -23.45 -3.01 0.45
C GLU A 212 -24.28 -2.19 -0.54
N CYS A 213 -25.15 -2.86 -1.30
CA CYS A 213 -25.97 -2.28 -2.35
C CYS A 213 -27.45 -2.39 -1.99
N GLY A 214 -28.18 -1.27 -2.10
CA GLY A 214 -29.62 -1.17 -1.79
C GLY A 214 -29.87 -0.48 -0.44
N HIS A 215 -31.11 -0.07 -0.18
CA HIS A 215 -31.53 0.50 1.12
C HIS A 215 -30.68 1.68 1.63
N GLY A 216 -30.13 2.49 0.72
CA GLY A 216 -29.27 3.62 1.06
C GLY A 216 -28.90 4.47 -0.15
N LEU A 217 -28.57 5.75 0.08
CA LEU A 217 -27.91 6.58 -0.92
C LEU A 217 -26.44 6.17 -0.99
N HIS A 218 -25.96 5.76 -2.17
CA HIS A 218 -24.59 5.25 -2.33
C HIS A 218 -23.64 6.37 -2.73
N LEU A 219 -22.70 6.71 -1.86
CA LEU A 219 -21.67 7.73 -2.09
C LEU A 219 -20.28 7.13 -1.94
N SER A 220 -19.27 7.77 -2.55
CA SER A 220 -17.89 7.29 -2.57
C SER A 220 -16.94 8.25 -1.86
N ALA A 221 -15.82 7.71 -1.37
CA ALA A 221 -14.76 8.43 -0.67
C ALA A 221 -14.07 9.50 -1.52
N THR A 222 -13.93 9.26 -2.83
CA THR A 222 -13.21 10.15 -3.76
C THR A 222 -13.99 10.37 -5.06
N PRO A 223 -13.70 11.46 -5.80
CA PRO A 223 -14.18 11.65 -7.17
C PRO A 223 -13.96 10.43 -8.07
N SER A 224 -12.75 9.90 -8.09
CA SER A 224 -12.37 8.78 -8.97
C SER A 224 -13.15 7.51 -8.64
N THR A 225 -13.37 7.23 -7.36
CA THR A 225 -14.14 6.04 -6.94
C THR A 225 -15.64 6.18 -7.19
N ALA A 226 -16.19 7.40 -7.18
CA ALA A 226 -17.58 7.64 -7.58
C ALA A 226 -17.82 7.34 -9.07
N ILE A 227 -16.83 7.60 -9.92
CA ILE A 227 -16.94 7.39 -11.38
C ILE A 227 -16.91 5.90 -11.74
N LEU A 228 -16.35 5.02 -10.90
CA LEU A 228 -16.38 3.56 -11.11
C LEU A 228 -17.79 2.98 -11.20
N PHE A 229 -18.80 3.69 -10.70
CA PHE A 229 -20.21 3.28 -10.73
C PHE A 229 -21.00 3.93 -11.88
N VAL A 230 -20.32 4.65 -12.79
CA VAL A 230 -20.95 5.16 -14.02
C VAL A 230 -20.97 4.02 -15.05
N PRO A 231 -22.14 3.66 -15.62
CA PRO A 231 -22.20 2.64 -16.66
C PRO A 231 -21.35 3.03 -17.87
N PHE A 232 -20.76 2.03 -18.53
CA PHE A 232 -19.87 2.25 -19.66
C PHE A 232 -20.53 3.09 -20.76
N GLY A 233 -19.85 4.16 -21.19
CA GLY A 233 -20.31 5.05 -22.26
C GLY A 233 -21.33 6.13 -21.84
N GLU A 234 -21.78 6.13 -20.57
CA GLU A 234 -22.72 7.15 -20.09
C GLU A 234 -21.99 8.46 -19.74
N LYS A 235 -22.66 9.58 -20.05
CA LYS A 235 -22.28 10.89 -19.51
C LYS A 235 -22.72 11.00 -18.07
N TYR A 236 -21.97 11.75 -17.27
CA TYR A 236 -22.25 11.94 -15.87
C TYR A 236 -21.98 13.37 -15.40
N ARG A 237 -22.63 13.74 -14.30
CA ARG A 237 -22.27 14.86 -13.44
C ARG A 237 -21.70 14.31 -12.16
N LEU A 238 -20.64 14.95 -11.66
CA LEU A 238 -20.02 14.55 -10.40
C LEU A 238 -20.37 15.56 -9.31
N LEU A 239 -20.96 15.08 -8.22
CA LEU A 239 -21.45 15.90 -7.13
C LEU A 239 -20.59 15.74 -5.88
N GLU A 240 -20.35 16.85 -5.19
CA GLU A 240 -19.84 16.89 -3.82
C GLU A 240 -21.05 17.04 -2.87
N CYS A 241 -21.17 16.09 -1.93
CA CYS A 241 -22.26 16.02 -0.98
C CYS A 241 -21.72 16.10 0.45
N GLU A 242 -22.44 16.78 1.33
CA GLU A 242 -22.21 16.74 2.76
C GLU A 242 -23.10 15.68 3.42
N VAL A 243 -22.49 14.86 4.29
CA VAL A 243 -23.18 13.79 5.02
C VAL A 243 -22.77 13.82 6.48
N LYS A 244 -23.73 13.74 7.40
CA LYS A 244 -23.44 13.58 8.82
C LYS A 244 -22.94 12.17 9.12
N LEU A 245 -22.01 12.03 10.06
CA LEU A 245 -21.47 10.73 10.46
C LEU A 245 -22.56 9.74 10.91
N GLU A 246 -23.60 10.22 11.60
CA GLU A 246 -24.72 9.41 12.10
C GLU A 246 -25.60 8.81 10.99
N ASP A 247 -25.57 9.44 9.81
CA ASP A 247 -26.33 9.04 8.63
C ASP A 247 -25.54 8.07 7.73
N ILE A 248 -24.29 7.75 8.06
CA ILE A 248 -23.41 6.87 7.27
C ILE A 248 -23.39 5.46 7.86
N LYS A 249 -23.54 4.47 6.97
CA LYS A 249 -23.20 3.07 7.23
C LYS A 249 -21.99 2.69 6.37
N VAL A 250 -20.91 2.34 7.05
CA VAL A 250 -19.75 1.66 6.46
C VAL A 250 -19.95 0.15 6.53
N TYR A 251 -19.36 -0.54 5.56
CA TYR A 251 -19.28 -1.99 5.54
C TYR A 251 -17.91 -2.40 6.05
N THR A 252 -17.95 -3.22 7.09
CA THR A 252 -16.81 -3.49 7.98
C THR A 252 -16.57 -4.98 8.13
N ASP A 253 -17.10 -5.76 7.18
CA ASP A 253 -16.87 -7.19 7.11
C ASP A 253 -15.39 -7.43 6.74
N ASP A 254 -14.90 -8.65 6.93
CA ASP A 254 -13.48 -8.98 6.68
C ASP A 254 -13.07 -8.81 5.20
N LYS A 255 -14.02 -8.57 4.29
CA LYS A 255 -13.79 -8.35 2.87
C LYS A 255 -14.98 -7.65 2.17
N PRO A 256 -15.17 -6.33 2.33
CA PRO A 256 -16.16 -5.60 1.54
C PRO A 256 -15.84 -5.65 0.05
N ASP A 257 -16.87 -5.77 -0.79
CA ASP A 257 -16.76 -5.72 -2.25
C ASP A 257 -16.40 -4.30 -2.73
N TYR A 258 -16.90 -3.26 -2.05
CA TYR A 258 -16.68 -1.87 -2.40
C TYR A 258 -16.27 -1.03 -1.17
N PRO A 259 -15.05 -1.23 -0.62
CA PRO A 259 -14.60 -0.59 0.61
C PRO A 259 -14.62 0.95 0.54
N TYR A 260 -14.55 1.53 -0.65
CA TYR A 260 -14.53 2.97 -0.91
C TYR A 260 -15.94 3.60 -1.03
N LYS A 261 -16.99 2.80 -0.89
CA LYS A 261 -18.39 3.20 -1.00
C LYS A 261 -19.08 3.06 0.36
N VAL A 262 -20.02 3.97 0.65
CA VAL A 262 -20.87 3.91 1.84
C VAL A 262 -22.33 4.06 1.47
N ARG A 263 -23.20 3.57 2.36
CA ARG A 263 -24.64 3.87 2.31
C ARG A 263 -24.97 5.02 3.25
N CYS A 264 -25.78 5.95 2.78
CA CYS A 264 -26.19 7.12 3.53
C CYS A 264 -27.72 7.19 3.65
N LYS A 265 -28.22 7.54 4.84
CA LYS A 265 -29.65 7.79 5.07
C LYS A 265 -30.15 9.03 4.34
N GLN A 266 -29.34 10.09 4.35
CA GLN A 266 -29.62 11.36 3.69
C GLN A 266 -28.32 12.08 3.37
N VAL A 267 -28.33 12.93 2.35
CA VAL A 267 -27.18 13.75 1.96
C VAL A 267 -27.62 15.16 1.55
N LYS A 268 -26.77 16.16 1.79
CA LYS A 268 -26.96 17.51 1.25
C LYS A 268 -26.06 17.69 0.03
N VAL A 269 -26.65 17.93 -1.14
CA VAL A 269 -25.87 18.16 -2.37
C VAL A 269 -25.31 19.57 -2.32
N LEU A 270 -23.99 19.73 -2.28
CA LEU A 270 -23.35 21.04 -2.14
C LEU A 270 -23.15 21.71 -3.49
N ARG A 271 -22.48 21.02 -4.42
CA ARG A 271 -22.06 21.56 -5.70
C ARG A 271 -21.75 20.44 -6.69
N GLU A 272 -21.74 20.79 -7.95
CA GLU A 272 -21.15 19.98 -9.01
C GLU A 272 -19.64 20.27 -9.09
N LEU A 273 -18.84 19.24 -9.32
CA LEU A 273 -17.41 19.35 -9.58
C LEU A 273 -17.21 19.56 -11.08
N THR A 274 -16.42 20.58 -11.41
CA THR A 274 -15.98 20.91 -12.78
C THR A 274 -14.67 20.26 -13.12
#